data_AF-A0A962E8Q1-F1
#
_entry.id   AF-A0A962E8Q1-F1
#
_cell.length_a   1.000
_cell.length_b   1.000
_cell.length_c   1.000
_cell.angle_alpha   90.00
_cell.angle_beta   90.00
_cell.angle_gamma   90.00
#
_symmetry.space_group_name_H-M   'P 1'
#
loop_
_entity.id
_entity.type
_entity.pdbx_description
1 polymer ?
#
loop_
_entity_poly.entity_id
_entity_poly.type
_entity_poly.pdbx_seq_one_letter_code
_entity_poly.pdbx_strand_id
1 'polypeptide(L)'
;MSVRSPLIVGLAFLLLALILESSLYGYWTATLQPRLRYEAEQQAQLLAQSQSAELVAALQEEPGPQRQARVVGAIEELLLLRDPDADEPFFESIGLELDYEVVGGEEGSLDRA
;
A
#
# COMPACT_ATOMS: atom_id res chain seq x y z
N MET A 1 -43.92 40.20 -13.96
CA MET A 1 -42.56 39.65 -13.77
C MET A 1 -42.60 38.16 -14.01
N SER A 2 -42.03 37.70 -15.12
CA SER A 2 -42.07 36.33 -15.61
C SER A 2 -41.10 35.44 -14.81
N VAL A 3 -41.58 34.93 -13.67
CA VAL A 3 -40.84 34.03 -12.74
C VAL A 3 -40.36 32.72 -13.40
N ARG A 4 -40.82 32.42 -14.63
CA ARG A 4 -40.48 31.20 -15.35
C ARG A 4 -39.04 31.16 -15.89
N SER A 5 -38.48 32.29 -16.28
CA SER A 5 -37.12 32.36 -16.84
C SER A 5 -36.00 32.00 -15.85
N PRO A 6 -35.97 32.51 -14.60
CA PRO A 6 -34.91 32.13 -13.65
C PRO A 6 -34.95 30.64 -13.27
N LEU A 7 -36.13 30.01 -13.23
CA LEU A 7 -36.28 28.58 -12.97
C LEU A 7 -35.68 27.72 -14.08
N ILE A 8 -35.91 28.06 -15.35
CA ILE A 8 -35.36 27.32 -16.50
C ILE A 8 -33.84 27.43 -16.53
N VAL A 9 -33.30 28.63 -16.27
CA VAL A 9 -31.85 28.84 -16.17
C VAL A 9 -31.25 28.02 -15.02
N GLY A 10 -31.88 28.04 -13.84
CA GLY A 10 -31.45 27.23 -12.70
C GLY A 10 -31.46 25.73 -13.00
N LEU A 11 -32.49 25.24 -13.69
CA LEU A 11 -32.60 23.84 -14.09
C LEU A 11 -31.49 23.44 -15.09
N ALA A 12 -31.16 24.34 -16.02
CA ALA A 12 -30.08 24.12 -16.97
C ALA A 12 -28.71 24.03 -16.27
N PHE A 13 -28.44 24.91 -15.30
CA PHE A 13 -27.22 24.84 -14.49
C PHE A 13 -27.16 23.57 -13.64
N LEU A 14 -28.27 23.16 -13.03
CA LEU A 14 -28.35 21.91 -12.27
C LEU A 14 -28.04 20.71 -13.16
N LEU A 15 -28.63 20.66 -14.35
CA LEU A 15 -28.39 19.58 -15.31
C LEU A 15 -26.94 19.56 -15.78
N LEU A 16 -26.35 20.72 -16.04
CA LEU A 16 -24.94 20.83 -16.42
C LEU A 16 -24.00 20.38 -15.30
N ALA A 17 -24.30 20.76 -14.05
CA ALA A 17 -23.56 20.32 -12.88
C ALA A 17 -23.61 18.79 -12.71
N LEU A 18 -24.80 18.20 -12.86
CA LEU A 18 -24.97 16.74 -12.80
C LEU A 18 -24.20 16.00 -13.89
N ILE A 19 -24.19 16.53 -15.11
CA ILE A 19 -23.40 15.95 -16.21
C ILE A 19 -21.91 16.02 -15.90
N LEU A 20 -21.43 17.17 -15.44
CA LEU A 20 -20.02 17.37 -15.10
C LEU A 20 -19.58 16.44 -13.97
N GLU A 21 -20.37 16.36 -12.89
CA GLU A 21 -20.10 15.51 -11.73
C GLU A 21 -20.11 14.03 -12.11
N SER A 22 -21.08 13.60 -12.92
CA SER A 22 -21.14 12.22 -13.42
C SER A 22 -19.94 11.88 -14.30
N SER A 23 -19.49 12.83 -15.14
CA SER A 23 -18.29 12.66 -15.98
C SER A 23 -17.03 12.53 -15.14
N LEU A 24 -16.87 13.39 -14.12
CA LEU A 24 -15.72 13.35 -13.22
C LEU A 24 -15.69 12.05 -12.40
N TYR A 25 -16.83 11.63 -11.88
CA TYR A 25 -16.98 10.37 -11.15
C TYR A 25 -16.69 9.15 -12.05
N GLY A 26 -17.20 9.16 -13.29
CA GLY A 26 -16.91 8.13 -14.28
C GLY A 26 -15.42 8.04 -14.62
N TYR A 27 -14.76 9.18 -14.82
CA TYR A 27 -13.32 9.22 -15.09
C TYR A 27 -12.48 8.73 -13.90
N TRP A 28 -12.85 9.14 -12.68
CA TRP A 28 -12.17 8.70 -11.46
C TRP A 28 -12.22 7.18 -11.32
N THR A 29 -13.42 6.60 -11.42
CA THR A 29 -13.66 5.17 -11.17
C THR A 29 -13.13 4.28 -12.30
N ALA A 30 -13.26 4.70 -13.56
CA ALA A 30 -12.86 3.89 -14.70
C ALA A 30 -11.36 3.97 -15.02
N THR A 31 -10.71 5.10 -14.73
CA THR A 31 -9.35 5.36 -15.23
C THR A 31 -8.38 5.65 -14.09
N LEU A 32 -8.68 6.65 -13.25
CA LEU A 32 -7.69 7.15 -12.31
C LEU A 32 -7.44 6.18 -11.15
N GLN A 33 -8.49 5.74 -10.48
CA GLN A 33 -8.42 4.81 -9.36
C GLN A 33 -7.73 3.47 -9.72
N PRO A 34 -8.10 2.77 -10.81
CA PRO A 34 -7.45 1.51 -11.14
C PRO A 34 -5.98 1.70 -11.52
N ARG A 35 -5.64 2.79 -12.21
CA ARG A 35 -4.26 3.09 -12.58
C ARG A 35 -3.39 3.38 -11.36
N LEU A 36 -3.89 4.19 -10.42
CA LEU A 36 -3.17 4.49 -9.18
C LEU A 36 -2.91 3.23 -8.36
N ARG A 37 -3.90 2.32 -8.29
CA ARG A 37 -3.71 1.03 -7.61
C ARG A 37 -2.65 0.17 -8.29
N TYR A 38 -2.69 0.08 -9.62
CA TYR A 38 -1.70 -0.69 -10.36
C TYR A 38 -0.28 -0.14 -10.17
N GLU A 39 -0.11 1.18 -10.25
CA GLU A 39 1.18 1.82 -10.00
C GLU A 39 1.66 1.60 -8.55
N ALA A 40 0.76 1.68 -7.57
CA ALA A 40 1.07 1.38 -6.17
C ALA A 40 1.48 -0.09 -5.95
N GLU A 41 0.77 -1.05 -6.56
CA GLU A 41 1.11 -2.47 -6.50
C GLU A 41 2.47 -2.76 -7.11
N GLN A 42 2.78 -2.15 -8.27
CA GLN A 42 4.09 -2.29 -8.90
C GLN A 42 5.22 -1.72 -8.05
N GLN A 43 5.03 -0.55 -7.44
CA GLN A 43 6.00 0.05 -6.53
C GLN A 43 6.20 -0.81 -5.28
N ALA A 44 5.11 -1.31 -4.69
CA ALA A 44 5.16 -2.21 -3.54
C ALA A 44 5.92 -3.51 -3.88
N GLN A 45 5.72 -4.07 -5.08
CA GLN A 45 6.41 -5.28 -5.51
C GLN A 45 7.91 -5.06 -5.76
N LEU A 46 8.28 -3.94 -6.39
CA LEU A 46 9.69 -3.57 -6.57
C LEU A 46 10.40 -3.35 -5.24
N LEU A 47 9.74 -2.65 -4.31
CA LEU A 47 10.24 -2.44 -2.95
C LEU A 47 10.35 -3.77 -2.19
N ALA A 48 9.33 -4.61 -2.23
CA ALA A 48 9.37 -5.94 -1.62
C ALA A 48 10.54 -6.76 -2.19
N GLN A 49 10.78 -6.72 -3.50
CA GLN A 49 11.87 -7.45 -4.12
C GLN A 49 13.26 -6.92 -3.71
N SER A 50 13.44 -5.59 -3.60
CA SER A 50 14.72 -5.02 -3.16
C SER A 50 14.99 -5.30 -1.69
N GLN A 51 13.96 -5.22 -0.85
CA GLN A 51 14.07 -5.38 0.60
C GLN A 51 14.10 -6.85 1.05
N SER A 52 13.55 -7.77 0.25
CA SER A 52 13.59 -9.21 0.52
C SER A 52 15.02 -9.75 0.57
N ALA A 53 15.97 -9.14 -0.15
CA ALA A 53 17.35 -9.60 -0.18
C ALA A 53 18.02 -9.51 1.21
N GLU A 54 17.73 -8.46 1.98
CA GLU A 54 18.27 -8.26 3.32
C GLU A 54 17.63 -9.22 4.33
N LEU A 55 16.31 -9.42 4.25
CA LEU A 55 15.60 -10.41 5.06
C LEU A 55 16.11 -11.84 4.78
N VAL A 56 16.29 -12.20 3.51
CA VAL A 56 16.83 -13.50 3.11
C VAL A 56 18.28 -13.69 3.59
N ALA A 57 19.10 -12.63 3.57
CA ALA A 57 20.45 -12.69 4.13
C ALA A 57 20.44 -12.89 5.65
N ALA A 58 19.50 -12.27 6.37
CA ALA A 58 19.31 -12.48 7.80
C ALA A 58 18.86 -13.92 8.11
N LEU A 59 18.02 -14.53 7.27
CA LEU A 59 17.52 -15.90 7.46
C LEU A 59 18.57 -16.99 7.18
N GLN A 60 19.58 -16.71 6.34
CA GLN A 60 20.64 -17.66 5.99
C GLN A 60 21.76 -17.81 7.05
N GLU A 61 21.77 -16.99 8.09
CA GLU A 61 22.71 -17.13 9.21
C GLU A 61 22.54 -18.44 9.96
N GLU A 62 23.51 -18.88 10.75
CA GLU A 62 23.34 -20.06 11.61
C GLU A 62 22.13 -19.92 12.56
N PRO A 63 21.37 -21.01 12.82
CA PRO A 63 20.23 -20.98 13.71
C PRO A 63 20.64 -20.55 15.12
N GLY A 64 20.00 -19.52 15.67
CA GLY A 64 20.28 -19.05 17.02
C GLY A 64 19.76 -17.65 17.31
N PRO A 65 20.05 -17.13 18.52
CA PRO A 65 19.58 -15.82 18.97
C PRO A 65 20.03 -14.66 18.08
N GLN A 66 21.21 -14.78 17.45
CA GLN A 66 21.72 -13.76 16.53
C GLN A 66 20.88 -13.66 15.26
N ARG A 67 20.44 -14.79 14.69
CA ARG A 67 19.56 -14.84 13.51
C ARG A 67 18.25 -14.12 13.82
N GLN A 68 17.62 -14.45 14.95
CA GLN A 68 16.37 -13.82 15.37
C GLN A 68 16.52 -12.29 15.51
N ALA A 69 17.58 -11.84 16.19
CA ALA A 69 17.84 -10.40 16.36
C ALA A 69 18.03 -9.67 15.02
N ARG A 70 18.68 -10.29 14.03
CA ARG A 70 18.81 -9.71 12.68
C ARG A 70 17.52 -9.68 11.90
N VAL A 71 16.74 -10.75 11.95
CA VAL A 71 15.44 -10.80 11.26
C VAL A 71 14.51 -9.73 11.82
N VAL A 72 14.45 -9.60 13.15
CA VAL A 72 13.68 -8.54 13.80
C VAL A 72 14.21 -7.16 13.42
N GLY A 73 15.54 -6.94 13.47
CA GLY A 73 16.12 -5.65 13.08
C GLY A 73 15.84 -5.26 11.63
N ALA A 74 15.87 -6.23 10.71
CA ALA A 74 15.52 -6.00 9.31
C ALA A 74 14.03 -5.64 9.16
N ILE A 75 13.12 -6.29 9.90
CA ILE A 75 11.69 -5.96 9.89
C ILE A 75 11.43 -4.58 10.49
N GLU A 76 12.08 -4.24 11.62
CA GLU A 76 11.99 -2.92 12.24
C GLU A 76 12.46 -1.82 11.28
N GLU A 77 13.56 -2.03 10.56
CA GLU A 77 14.06 -1.09 9.56
C GLU A 77 13.06 -0.88 8.42
N LEU A 78 12.36 -1.94 7.98
CA LEU A 78 11.29 -1.83 6.99
C LEU A 78 10.07 -1.06 7.50
N LEU A 79 9.68 -1.25 8.77
CA LEU A 79 8.58 -0.51 9.38
C LEU A 79 8.89 0.99 9.57
N LEU A 80 10.17 1.37 9.59
CA LEU A 80 10.60 2.76 9.68
C LEU A 80 10.56 3.50 8.33
N LEU A 81 10.38 2.79 7.21
CA LEU A 81 10.23 3.42 5.90
C LEU A 81 8.98 4.30 5.89
N ARG A 82 9.16 5.56 5.47
CA ARG A 82 8.08 6.55 5.33
C ARG A 82 7.90 6.96 3.89
N ASP A 83 6.66 7.19 3.52
CA ASP A 83 6.30 7.83 2.27
C ASP A 83 6.81 9.30 2.31
N PRO A 84 7.76 9.69 1.43
CA PRO A 84 8.29 11.05 1.41
C PRO A 84 7.25 12.10 0.99
N ASP A 85 6.19 11.69 0.30
CA ASP A 85 5.13 12.58 -0.20
C ASP A 85 3.96 12.70 0.78
N ALA A 86 3.72 11.67 1.61
CA ALA A 86 2.59 11.60 2.54
C ALA A 86 2.94 11.71 4.04
N ASP A 87 4.21 11.63 4.45
CA ASP A 87 4.67 11.54 5.86
C ASP A 87 3.97 10.43 6.68
N GLU A 88 3.48 9.41 5.96
CA GLU A 88 2.85 8.22 6.52
C GLU A 88 3.83 7.03 6.45
N PRO A 89 3.73 6.04 7.36
CA PRO A 89 4.50 4.81 7.26
C PRO A 89 4.19 4.09 5.93
N PHE A 90 5.21 3.58 5.24
CA PHE A 90 5.01 2.76 4.04
C PHE A 90 4.29 1.45 4.36
N PHE A 91 4.55 0.90 5.55
CA PHE A 91 3.97 -0.35 6.04
C PHE A 91 3.38 -0.13 7.43
N GLU A 92 2.13 -0.53 7.63
CA GLU A 92 1.47 -0.51 8.95
C GLU A 92 1.86 -1.74 9.78
N SER A 93 2.07 -2.88 9.11
CA SER A 93 2.54 -4.13 9.71
C SER A 93 3.22 -5.01 8.66
N ILE A 94 4.11 -5.89 9.11
CA ILE A 94 4.77 -6.90 8.28
C ILE A 94 4.50 -8.26 8.93
N GLY A 95 3.93 -9.19 8.18
CA GLY A 95 3.74 -10.58 8.61
C GLY A 95 4.83 -11.46 8.02
N LEU A 96 5.44 -12.30 8.84
CA LEU A 96 6.46 -13.26 8.42
C LEU A 96 5.86 -14.67 8.44
N GLU A 97 5.88 -15.36 7.30
CA GLU A 97 5.47 -16.77 7.18
C GLU A 97 6.66 -17.59 6.71
N LEU A 98 7.08 -18.57 7.52
CA LEU A 98 8.31 -19.32 7.32
C LEU A 98 8.03 -20.82 7.30
N ASP A 99 8.68 -21.49 6.36
CA ASP A 99 8.84 -22.94 6.41
C ASP A 99 10.06 -23.29 7.28
N TYR A 100 9.79 -23.66 8.53
CA TYR A 100 10.82 -23.98 9.53
C TYR A 100 11.62 -25.25 9.17
N GLU A 101 11.07 -26.15 8.35
CA GLU A 101 11.79 -27.34 7.88
C GLU A 101 12.92 -26.95 6.92
N VAL A 102 12.72 -25.91 6.11
CA VAL A 102 13.70 -25.40 5.15
C VAL A 102 14.72 -24.47 5.81
N VAL A 103 14.27 -23.63 6.75
CA VAL A 103 15.10 -22.59 7.37
C VAL A 103 15.95 -23.13 8.54
N GLY A 104 15.62 -24.32 9.06
CA GLY A 104 16.38 -24.99 10.10
C GLY A 104 16.31 -24.28 11.45
N GLY A 105 15.11 -23.93 11.90
CA GLY A 105 14.86 -23.29 13.20
C GLY A 105 13.75 -23.99 13.99
N GLU A 106 13.65 -23.73 15.29
CA GLU A 106 12.50 -24.20 16.08
C GLU A 106 11.22 -23.49 15.62
N GLU A 107 10.11 -24.23 15.46
CA GLU A 107 8.80 -23.66 15.11
C GLU A 107 8.42 -22.52 16.08
N GLY A 108 7.95 -21.39 15.53
CA GLY A 108 7.56 -20.23 16.32
C GLY A 108 8.71 -19.40 16.89
N SER A 109 9.97 -19.78 16.66
CA SER A 109 11.12 -18.98 17.10
C SER A 109 11.24 -17.63 16.38
N LEU A 110 10.67 -17.51 15.17
CA LEU A 110 10.71 -16.30 14.34
C LEU A 110 9.34 -15.64 14.16
N ASP A 111 8.25 -16.23 14.68
CA ASP A 111 6.86 -15.74 14.53
C ASP A 111 6.54 -14.52 15.41
N ARG A 112 7.44 -14.13 16.33
CA ARG A 112 7.28 -12.95 17.21
C ARG A 112 7.85 -11.65 16.64
N ALA A 113 8.32 -11.67 15.39
CA ALA A 113 8.70 -10.46 14.69
C ALA A 113 7.46 -9.62 14.33
#